data_AF-B4NSR2-F1
#
_entry.id   AF-B4NSR2-F1
#
_cell.length_a   1.000
_cell.length_b   1.000
_cell.length_c   1.000
_cell.angle_alpha   90.00
_cell.angle_beta   90.00
_cell.angle_gamma   90.00
#
_symmetry.space_group_name_H-M   'P 1'
#
loop_
_entity.id
_entity.type
_entity.pdbx_description
1 polymer ?
#
loop_
_entity_poly.entity_id
_entity_poly.type
_entity_poly.pdbx_seq_one_letter_code
_entity_poly.pdbx_strand_id
1 'polypeptide(L)'
;MILRAVLPVILLISTMAYGYNYCNNKTHRCILLNTQHFMCRLDKIPSLGGTRYHAIVPETPKLRTEILRIINNFRNQFASGAFRTSENRTFAQAKRLRQVLWDSELAYMARCHASTVSFQHTKCRSTLRFPRVGECLAMMVPKYKHTVRESLNKMFHIMFDEHLHIQDPGALLQGFHPIR
;
A
#
# COMPACT_ATOMS: atom_id res chain seq x y z
N MET A 1 2.94 44.08 24.33
CA MET A 1 3.65 44.17 23.04
C MET A 1 4.38 42.89 22.63
N ILE A 2 4.83 42.05 23.55
CA ILE A 2 5.62 40.84 23.25
C ILE A 2 4.81 39.76 22.50
N LEU A 3 3.54 39.52 22.89
CA LEU A 3 2.70 38.44 22.31
C LEU A 3 2.37 38.63 20.81
N ARG A 4 2.34 39.87 20.31
CA ARG A 4 2.05 40.18 18.90
C ARG A 4 3.20 39.84 17.95
N ALA A 5 4.43 39.77 18.45
CA ALA A 5 5.61 39.38 17.68
C ALA A 5 5.83 37.85 17.65
N VAL A 6 5.25 37.10 18.58
CA VAL A 6 5.43 35.62 18.66
C VAL A 6 4.53 34.89 17.65
N LEU A 7 3.32 35.38 17.39
CA LEU A 7 2.37 34.76 16.47
C LEU A 7 2.90 34.61 15.01
N PRO A 8 3.52 35.62 14.37
CA PRO A 8 4.09 35.46 13.04
C PRO A 8 5.30 34.51 13.02
N VAL A 9 6.08 34.44 14.10
CA VAL A 9 7.21 33.52 14.23
C VAL A 9 6.74 32.06 14.34
N ILE A 10 5.67 31.79 15.10
CA ILE A 10 5.06 30.45 15.19
C ILE A 10 4.46 30.01 13.84
N LEU A 11 3.85 30.93 13.08
CA LEU A 11 3.34 30.65 11.73
C LEU A 11 4.46 30.35 10.72
N LEU A 12 5.63 30.99 10.84
CA LEU A 12 6.81 30.74 10.00
C LEU A 12 7.46 29.37 10.29
N ILE A 13 7.40 28.88 11.52
CA ILE A 13 7.97 27.56 11.91
C ILE A 13 7.08 26.40 11.40
N SER A 14 5.82 26.66 11.08
CA SER A 14 4.79 25.61 10.91
C SER A 14 4.73 24.95 9.51
N THR A 15 5.63 25.22 8.57
CA THR A 15 5.56 24.57 7.24
C THR A 15 6.93 24.31 6.58
N MET A 16 7.86 23.66 7.28
CA MET A 16 8.91 22.93 6.55
C MET A 16 8.27 21.71 5.86
N ALA A 17 7.64 21.94 4.71
CA ALA A 17 7.20 20.87 3.83
C ALA A 17 8.45 20.19 3.26
N TYR A 18 8.86 19.09 3.86
CA TYR A 18 9.95 18.29 3.34
C TYR A 18 9.44 17.43 2.18
N GLY A 19 9.75 17.86 0.96
CA GLY A 19 9.50 17.10 -0.27
C GLY A 19 10.73 16.30 -0.68
N TYR A 20 10.54 15.03 -1.04
CA TYR A 20 11.62 14.21 -1.58
C TYR A 20 11.44 14.04 -3.10
N ASN A 21 12.47 14.40 -3.86
CA ASN A 21 12.44 14.29 -5.32
C ASN A 21 12.85 12.89 -5.78
N TYR A 22 11.88 12.12 -6.26
CA TYR A 22 12.10 10.77 -6.80
C TYR A 22 12.78 10.73 -8.18
N CYS A 23 12.72 11.83 -8.94
CA CYS A 23 12.96 11.82 -10.38
C CYS A 23 14.33 12.32 -10.78
N ASN A 24 14.90 13.24 -10.00
CA ASN A 24 16.18 13.86 -10.29
C ASN A 24 17.15 13.70 -9.12
N ASN A 25 17.29 12.47 -8.62
CA ASN A 25 18.26 12.14 -7.58
C ASN A 25 19.10 10.95 -8.00
N LYS A 26 20.36 11.18 -8.40
CA LYS A 26 21.28 10.14 -8.91
C LYS A 26 21.57 9.02 -7.91
N THR A 27 21.41 9.27 -6.61
CA THR A 27 21.60 8.26 -5.56
C THR A 27 20.29 7.52 -5.22
N HIS A 28 19.18 7.87 -5.88
CA HIS A 28 17.90 7.19 -5.68
C HIS A 28 17.98 5.74 -6.16
N ARG A 29 17.43 4.83 -5.35
CA ARG A 29 17.47 3.39 -5.62
C ARG A 29 16.91 2.99 -6.98
N CYS A 30 15.84 3.64 -7.47
CA CYS A 30 15.31 3.33 -8.79
C CYS A 30 16.35 3.62 -9.88
N ILE A 31 17.03 4.76 -9.80
CA ILE A 31 18.08 5.17 -10.74
C ILE A 31 19.28 4.21 -10.64
N LEU A 32 19.71 3.86 -9.43
CA LEU A 32 20.79 2.90 -9.21
C LEU A 32 20.49 1.51 -9.78
N LEU A 33 19.22 1.11 -9.82
CA LEU A 33 18.77 -0.15 -10.42
C LEU A 33 18.49 -0.04 -11.93
N ASN A 34 18.85 1.07 -12.57
CA ASN A 34 18.53 1.36 -13.97
C ASN A 34 17.03 1.23 -14.28
N THR A 35 16.20 1.61 -13.32
CA THR A 35 14.73 1.67 -13.43
C THR A 35 14.25 3.11 -13.25
N GLN A 36 12.99 3.35 -13.56
CA GLN A 36 12.37 4.66 -13.33
C GLN A 36 11.36 4.58 -12.20
N HIS A 37 11.43 5.53 -11.28
CA HIS A 37 10.41 5.67 -10.25
C HIS A 37 9.07 6.05 -10.91
N PHE A 38 8.00 5.33 -10.59
CA PHE A 38 6.74 5.43 -11.32
C PHE A 38 6.09 6.82 -11.23
N MET A 39 6.26 7.50 -10.09
CA MET A 39 5.79 8.88 -9.88
C MET A 39 6.37 9.89 -10.88
N CYS A 40 7.47 9.56 -11.54
CA CYS A 40 8.13 10.45 -12.49
C CYS A 40 7.50 10.44 -13.87
N ARG A 41 6.72 9.40 -14.20
CA ARG A 41 6.07 9.19 -15.51
C ARG A 41 4.73 8.49 -15.36
N LEU A 42 3.82 9.12 -14.61
CA LEU A 42 2.46 8.60 -14.43
C LEU A 42 1.71 8.50 -15.78
N ASP A 43 2.00 9.39 -16.72
CA ASP A 43 1.46 9.42 -18.09
C ASP A 43 1.84 8.20 -18.93
N LYS A 44 2.91 7.48 -18.55
CA LYS A 44 3.39 6.30 -19.25
C LYS A 44 2.85 4.99 -18.70
N ILE A 45 2.07 5.04 -17.62
CA ILE A 45 1.43 3.86 -17.06
C ILE A 45 0.13 3.63 -17.85
N PRO A 46 0.01 2.51 -18.59
CA PRO A 46 -1.17 2.26 -19.41
C PRO A 46 -2.40 2.02 -18.52
N SER A 47 -3.53 2.65 -18.87
CA SER A 47 -4.80 2.32 -18.23
C SER A 47 -5.27 0.93 -18.61
N LEU A 48 -6.03 0.27 -17.74
CA LEU A 48 -6.62 -1.02 -18.06
C LEU A 48 -7.64 -0.86 -19.19
N GLY A 49 -7.38 -1.43 -20.36
CA GLY A 49 -8.33 -1.47 -21.48
C GLY A 49 -8.82 -0.10 -21.95
N GLY A 50 -8.01 0.96 -21.83
CA GLY A 50 -8.42 2.32 -22.20
C GLY A 50 -9.37 2.99 -21.20
N THR A 51 -9.50 2.43 -19.98
CA THR A 51 -10.33 3.00 -18.91
C THR A 51 -9.94 4.45 -18.63
N ARG A 52 -10.97 5.28 -18.37
CA ARG A 52 -10.81 6.68 -17.97
C ARG A 52 -11.01 6.84 -16.47
N TYR A 53 -10.11 7.57 -15.84
CA TYR A 53 -10.27 7.99 -14.45
C TYR A 53 -11.52 8.85 -14.26
N HIS A 54 -12.35 8.51 -13.27
CA HIS A 54 -13.57 9.24 -12.95
C HIS A 54 -13.43 10.04 -11.65
N ALA A 55 -13.21 9.34 -10.54
CA ALA A 55 -13.09 9.93 -9.22
C ALA A 55 -12.32 9.00 -8.29
N ILE A 56 -11.93 9.54 -7.14
CA ILE A 56 -11.24 8.79 -6.09
C ILE A 56 -11.81 9.18 -4.73
N VAL A 57 -11.93 8.20 -3.84
CA VAL A 57 -12.40 8.45 -2.47
C VAL A 57 -11.38 9.34 -1.75
N PRO A 58 -11.80 10.44 -1.09
CA PRO A 58 -10.89 11.27 -0.31
C PRO A 58 -10.21 10.48 0.81
N GLU A 59 -8.94 10.77 1.07
CA GLU A 59 -8.19 10.12 2.15
C GLU A 59 -8.55 10.75 3.50
N THR A 60 -9.66 10.30 4.06
CA THR A 60 -10.13 10.75 5.38
C THR A 60 -9.53 9.90 6.50
N PRO A 61 -9.39 10.42 7.73
CA PRO A 61 -8.97 9.61 8.88
C PRO A 61 -9.82 8.36 9.08
N LYS A 62 -11.14 8.45 8.85
CA LYS A 62 -12.06 7.32 8.91
C LYS A 62 -11.71 6.22 7.90
N LEU A 63 -11.36 6.60 6.66
CA LEU A 63 -10.92 5.67 5.63
C LEU A 63 -9.62 4.96 6.03
N ARG A 64 -8.63 5.73 6.52
CA ARG A 64 -7.33 5.18 6.98
C ARG A 64 -7.53 4.16 8.10
N THR A 65 -8.31 4.51 9.12
CA THR A 65 -8.61 3.63 10.25
C THR A 65 -9.32 2.35 9.79
N GLU A 66 -10.27 2.46 8.87
CA GLU A 66 -10.99 1.29 8.36
C GLU A 66 -10.06 0.33 7.59
N ILE A 67 -9.20 0.85 6.71
CA ILE A 67 -8.21 0.05 5.97
C ILE A 67 -7.24 -0.64 6.94
N LEU A 68 -6.68 0.10 7.89
CA LEU A 68 -5.78 -0.46 8.89
C LEU A 68 -6.45 -1.53 9.74
N ARG A 69 -7.71 -1.33 10.13
CA ARG A 69 -8.50 -2.28 10.91
C ARG A 69 -8.66 -3.60 10.15
N ILE A 70 -9.03 -3.55 8.87
CA ILE A 70 -9.20 -4.73 8.03
C ILE A 70 -7.88 -5.50 7.91
N ILE A 71 -6.80 -4.84 7.51
CA ILE A 71 -5.49 -5.47 7.31
C ILE A 71 -4.96 -6.07 8.61
N ASN A 72 -5.03 -5.32 9.71
CA ASN A 72 -4.52 -5.80 10.99
C ASN A 72 -5.37 -6.93 11.59
N ASN A 73 -6.68 -6.97 11.32
CA ASN A 73 -7.52 -8.10 11.70
C ASN A 73 -7.11 -9.38 10.97
N PHE A 74 -6.85 -9.32 9.67
CA PHE A 74 -6.33 -10.46 8.91
C PHE A 74 -4.97 -10.91 9.43
N ARG A 75 -4.06 -9.97 9.67
CA ARG A 75 -2.74 -10.27 10.25
C ARG A 75 -2.87 -10.95 11.61
N ASN A 76 -3.70 -10.42 12.49
CA ASN A 76 -3.89 -10.99 13.83
C ASN A 76 -4.44 -12.43 13.76
N GLN A 77 -5.43 -12.67 12.91
CA GLN A 77 -5.97 -14.02 12.69
C GLN A 77 -4.92 -14.95 12.05
N PHE A 78 -4.09 -14.45 11.13
CA PHE A 78 -3.03 -15.24 10.53
C PHE A 78 -1.93 -15.58 11.52
N ALA A 79 -1.62 -14.64 12.41
CA ALA A 79 -0.63 -14.85 13.46
C ALA A 79 -0.99 -15.98 14.42
N SER A 80 -2.28 -16.29 14.61
CA SER A 80 -2.72 -17.37 15.51
C SER A 80 -2.45 -18.77 14.96
N GLY A 81 -2.19 -18.93 13.66
CA GLY A 81 -2.08 -20.23 13.00
C GLY A 81 -3.42 -20.92 12.76
N ALA A 82 -4.55 -20.20 12.88
CA ALA A 82 -5.88 -20.77 12.70
C ALA A 82 -6.31 -20.96 11.24
N PHE A 83 -5.63 -20.32 10.27
CA PHE A 83 -6.00 -20.45 8.86
C PHE A 83 -5.54 -21.76 8.24
N ARG A 84 -6.34 -22.22 7.26
CA ARG A 84 -6.12 -23.44 6.51
C ARG A 84 -6.26 -23.18 5.02
N THR A 85 -5.59 -23.99 4.21
CA THR A 85 -5.74 -23.99 2.76
C THR A 85 -7.02 -24.75 2.36
N SER A 86 -7.40 -24.71 1.07
CA SER A 86 -8.50 -25.54 0.55
C SER A 86 -8.26 -27.04 0.72
N GLU A 87 -6.99 -27.48 0.71
CA GLU A 87 -6.55 -28.86 1.00
C GLU A 87 -6.45 -29.16 2.50
N ASN A 88 -7.05 -28.32 3.36
CA ASN A 88 -7.09 -28.50 4.80
C ASN A 88 -5.71 -28.48 5.49
N ARG A 89 -4.68 -27.90 4.85
CA ARG A 89 -3.33 -27.74 5.45
C ARG A 89 -3.25 -26.46 6.27
N THR A 90 -2.59 -26.52 7.42
CA THR A 90 -2.56 -25.40 8.38
C THR A 90 -1.33 -24.51 8.19
N PHE A 91 -1.50 -23.20 8.34
CA PHE A 91 -0.39 -22.25 8.40
C PHE A 91 0.26 -22.24 9.79
N ALA A 92 1.59 -22.12 9.85
CA ALA A 92 2.28 -22.02 11.13
C ALA A 92 1.93 -20.71 11.86
N GLN A 93 1.86 -20.79 13.19
CA GLN A 93 1.71 -19.62 14.05
C GLN A 93 2.90 -18.65 13.84
N ALA A 94 2.61 -17.34 13.76
CA ALA A 94 3.66 -16.35 13.54
C ALA A 94 4.40 -16.05 14.85
N LYS A 95 5.73 -16.23 14.85
CA LYS A 95 6.59 -15.84 15.98
C LYS A 95 6.67 -14.32 16.18
N ARG A 96 6.55 -13.53 15.10
CA ARG A 96 6.65 -12.06 15.14
C ARG A 96 5.90 -11.42 13.97
N LEU A 97 4.61 -11.14 14.16
CA LEU A 97 3.80 -10.41 13.18
C LEU A 97 3.31 -9.08 13.77
N ARG A 98 3.97 -7.99 13.40
CA ARG A 98 3.64 -6.65 13.93
C ARG A 98 2.38 -6.07 13.31
N GLN A 99 1.67 -5.24 14.05
CA GLN A 99 0.64 -4.37 13.52
C GLN A 99 1.24 -3.41 12.47
N VAL A 100 0.52 -3.21 11.37
CA VAL A 100 0.85 -2.24 10.33
C VAL A 100 0.30 -0.87 10.72
N LEU A 101 1.10 0.17 10.46
CA LEU A 101 0.75 1.57 10.66
C LEU A 101 0.52 2.25 9.31
N TRP A 102 -0.27 3.33 9.31
CA TRP A 102 -0.45 4.14 8.11
C TRP A 102 0.82 4.92 7.80
N ASP A 103 1.21 4.93 6.53
CA ASP A 103 2.29 5.76 6.03
C ASP A 103 1.78 6.68 4.93
N SER A 104 1.85 7.99 5.17
CA SER A 104 1.29 8.99 4.25
C SER A 104 2.01 9.06 2.91
N GLU A 105 3.31 8.76 2.86
CA GLU A 105 4.09 8.75 1.62
C GLU A 105 3.69 7.56 0.75
N LEU A 106 3.59 6.36 1.34
CA LEU A 106 3.10 5.17 0.65
C LEU A 106 1.65 5.32 0.19
N ALA A 107 0.79 5.92 1.02
CA ALA A 107 -0.60 6.17 0.68
C ALA A 107 -0.75 7.14 -0.49
N TYR A 108 0.01 8.24 -0.49
CA TYR A 108 0.04 9.19 -1.60
C TYR A 108 0.46 8.51 -2.90
N MET A 109 1.52 7.70 -2.86
CA MET A 109 1.98 6.92 -4.02
C MET A 109 0.91 5.92 -4.52
N ALA A 110 0.27 5.18 -3.61
CA ALA A 110 -0.80 4.25 -3.97
C ALA A 110 -1.99 4.97 -4.63
N ARG A 111 -2.35 6.15 -4.12
CA ARG A 111 -3.39 7.02 -4.69
C ARG A 111 -3.03 7.51 -6.09
N CYS A 112 -1.80 7.96 -6.30
CA CYS A 112 -1.30 8.37 -7.60
C CYS A 112 -1.31 7.21 -8.60
N HIS A 113 -0.88 6.02 -8.19
CA HIS A 113 -0.97 4.84 -9.05
C HIS A 113 -2.43 4.48 -9.39
N ALA A 114 -3.32 4.42 -8.39
CA ALA A 114 -4.74 4.15 -8.62
C ALA A 114 -5.41 5.16 -9.57
N SER A 115 -4.97 6.43 -9.55
CA SER A 115 -5.49 7.47 -10.45
C SER A 115 -5.14 7.24 -11.93
N THR A 116 -4.11 6.43 -12.22
CA THR A 116 -3.80 6.02 -13.59
C THR A 116 -4.77 4.97 -14.14
N VAL A 117 -5.63 4.41 -13.27
CA VAL A 117 -6.56 3.31 -13.58
C VAL A 117 -5.87 2.11 -14.28
N SER A 118 -4.59 1.93 -13.98
CA SER A 118 -3.81 0.75 -14.33
C SER A 118 -4.08 -0.39 -13.35
N PHE A 119 -4.16 -1.61 -13.88
CA PHE A 119 -4.17 -2.84 -13.08
C PHE A 119 -2.89 -3.64 -13.32
N GLN A 120 -1.75 -2.95 -13.31
CA GLN A 120 -0.42 -3.53 -13.48
C GLN A 120 0.51 -2.98 -12.40
N HIS A 121 1.41 -3.82 -11.90
CA HIS A 121 2.40 -3.36 -10.94
C HIS A 121 3.35 -2.34 -11.56
N THR A 122 3.59 -1.25 -10.83
CA THR A 122 4.63 -0.28 -11.21
C THR A 122 6.05 -0.86 -11.12
N LYS A 123 6.96 -0.34 -11.94
CA LYS A 123 8.34 -0.85 -12.05
C LYS A 123 9.18 -0.57 -10.79
N CYS A 124 9.13 0.65 -10.27
CA CYS A 124 9.87 1.04 -9.07
C CYS A 124 9.11 2.09 -8.27
N ARG A 125 8.94 1.83 -6.97
CA ARG A 125 8.17 2.63 -6.00
C ARG A 125 8.91 2.80 -4.66
N SER A 126 10.24 2.74 -4.70
CA SER A 126 11.08 2.80 -3.49
C SER A 126 11.11 4.21 -2.90
N THR A 127 10.93 4.31 -1.58
CA THR A 127 11.15 5.56 -0.85
C THR A 127 12.54 5.59 -0.20
N LEU A 128 12.91 6.73 0.36
CA LEU A 128 14.16 6.83 1.14
C LEU A 128 14.12 5.92 2.37
N ARG A 129 12.96 5.84 3.04
CA ARG A 129 12.74 5.02 4.26
C ARG A 129 12.52 3.55 3.93
N PHE A 130 11.89 3.28 2.78
CA PHE A 130 11.50 1.93 2.36
C PHE A 130 12.07 1.64 0.97
N PRO A 131 13.28 1.05 0.88
CA PRO A 131 13.93 0.81 -0.41
C PRO A 131 13.25 -0.28 -1.25
N ARG A 132 12.49 -1.20 -0.64
CA ARG A 132 11.77 -2.28 -1.33
C ARG A 132 10.30 -2.28 -0.91
N VAL A 133 9.52 -1.41 -1.54
CA VAL A 133 8.08 -1.28 -1.27
C VAL A 133 7.31 -2.25 -2.16
N GLY A 134 6.53 -3.13 -1.51
CA GLY A 134 5.56 -4.00 -2.17
C GLY A 134 4.32 -3.24 -2.62
N GLU A 135 3.45 -3.90 -3.39
CA GLU A 135 2.18 -3.34 -3.83
C GLU A 135 1.17 -4.47 -3.97
N CYS A 136 -0.04 -4.23 -3.46
CA CYS A 136 -1.18 -5.09 -3.66
C CYS A 136 -2.20 -4.32 -4.50
N LEU A 137 -2.74 -4.95 -5.55
CA LEU A 137 -3.76 -4.37 -6.41
C LEU A 137 -5.02 -5.23 -6.31
N ALA A 138 -6.16 -4.57 -6.20
CA ALA A 138 -7.45 -5.24 -6.24
C ALA A 138 -8.41 -4.44 -7.13
N MET A 139 -9.27 -5.17 -7.84
CA MET A 139 -10.29 -4.61 -8.71
C MET A 139 -11.55 -5.44 -8.55
N MET A 140 -12.69 -4.77 -8.67
CA MET A 140 -13.99 -5.43 -8.76
C MET A 140 -14.86 -4.70 -9.77
N VAL A 141 -15.66 -5.47 -10.52
CA VAL A 141 -16.72 -4.94 -11.37
C VAL A 141 -18.05 -5.16 -10.63
N PRO A 142 -18.62 -4.14 -9.98
CA PRO A 142 -19.80 -4.32 -9.15
C PRO A 142 -21.07 -4.53 -10.00
N LYS A 143 -21.90 -5.51 -9.63
CA LYS A 143 -23.26 -5.67 -10.21
C LYS A 143 -24.27 -4.67 -9.66
N TYR A 144 -24.03 -4.14 -8.47
CA TYR A 144 -24.90 -3.21 -7.76
C TYR A 144 -24.06 -2.19 -6.98
N LYS A 145 -24.68 -1.08 -6.58
CA LYS A 145 -23.99 -0.01 -5.85
C LYS A 145 -23.47 -0.52 -4.50
N HIS A 146 -22.20 -0.27 -4.23
CA HIS A 146 -21.55 -0.59 -2.96
C HIS A 146 -21.22 0.66 -2.17
N THR A 147 -21.23 0.53 -0.85
CA THR A 147 -20.54 1.51 0.00
C THR A 147 -19.03 1.35 -0.13
N VAL A 148 -18.28 2.41 0.23
CA VAL A 148 -16.79 2.33 0.26
C VAL A 148 -16.34 1.21 1.19
N ARG A 149 -17.01 1.04 2.34
CA ARG A 149 -16.70 -0.01 3.31
C ARG A 149 -16.92 -1.41 2.74
N GLU A 150 -18.03 -1.65 2.08
CA GLU A 150 -18.29 -2.95 1.42
C GLU A 150 -17.25 -3.25 0.36
N SER A 151 -16.92 -2.25 -0.47
CA SER A 151 -15.93 -2.39 -1.53
C SER A 151 -14.56 -2.74 -0.96
N LEU A 152 -14.12 -2.03 0.09
CA LEU A 152 -12.86 -2.33 0.77
C LEU A 152 -12.83 -3.76 1.34
N ASN A 153 -13.87 -4.15 2.10
CA ASN A 153 -13.91 -5.50 2.66
C ASN A 153 -13.83 -6.56 1.56
N LYS A 154 -14.63 -6.44 0.49
CA LYS A 154 -14.59 -7.38 -0.64
C LYS A 154 -13.20 -7.46 -1.29
N MET A 155 -12.60 -6.33 -1.62
CA MET A 155 -11.29 -6.28 -2.27
C MET A 155 -10.18 -6.88 -1.38
N PHE A 156 -10.17 -6.58 -0.08
CA PHE A 156 -9.21 -7.18 0.84
C PHE A 156 -9.46 -8.68 1.07
N HIS A 157 -10.71 -9.13 1.10
CA HIS A 157 -11.02 -10.55 1.16
C HIS A 157 -10.52 -11.30 -0.07
N ILE A 158 -10.72 -10.78 -1.27
CA ILE A 158 -10.21 -11.40 -2.50
C ILE A 158 -8.69 -11.62 -2.41
N MET A 159 -7.95 -10.60 -1.98
CA MET A 159 -6.49 -10.71 -1.80
C MET A 159 -6.13 -11.69 -0.67
N PHE A 160 -6.87 -11.68 0.44
CA PHE A 160 -6.57 -12.54 1.57
C PHE A 160 -6.89 -14.02 1.30
N ASP A 161 -7.96 -14.30 0.55
CA ASP A 161 -8.42 -15.64 0.18
C ASP A 161 -7.43 -16.37 -0.75
N GLU A 162 -6.40 -15.68 -1.26
CA GLU A 162 -5.24 -16.30 -1.92
C GLU A 162 -4.59 -17.39 -1.04
N HIS A 163 -4.69 -17.29 0.30
CA HIS A 163 -4.21 -18.33 1.22
C HIS A 163 -4.85 -19.71 0.96
N LEU A 164 -6.09 -19.76 0.44
CA LEU A 164 -6.80 -20.99 0.13
C LEU A 164 -6.15 -21.76 -1.03
N HIS A 165 -5.41 -21.06 -1.89
CA HIS A 165 -4.77 -21.60 -3.09
C HIS A 165 -3.30 -22.01 -2.84
N ILE A 166 -2.78 -21.83 -1.63
CA ILE A 166 -1.44 -22.26 -1.27
C ILE A 166 -1.43 -23.79 -1.11
N GLN A 167 -0.62 -24.48 -1.92
CA GLN A 167 -0.47 -25.94 -1.83
C GLN A 167 0.40 -26.36 -0.65
N ASP A 168 1.49 -25.65 -0.39
CA ASP A 168 2.42 -25.97 0.69
C ASP A 168 2.74 -24.73 1.55
N PRO A 169 2.00 -24.55 2.66
CA PRO A 169 2.28 -23.47 3.63
C PRO A 169 3.70 -23.51 4.21
N GLY A 170 4.30 -24.69 4.35
CA GLY A 170 5.65 -24.86 4.88
C GLY A 170 6.73 -24.38 3.90
N ALA A 171 6.59 -24.75 2.62
CA ALA A 171 7.48 -24.27 1.57
C ALA A 171 7.41 -22.75 1.40
N LEU A 172 6.23 -22.14 1.58
CA LEU A 172 6.07 -20.68 1.53
C LEU A 172 6.98 -19.99 2.55
N LEU A 173 7.13 -20.53 3.77
CA LEU A 173 8.02 -19.98 4.79
C LEU A 173 9.49 -20.00 4.36
N GLN A 174 9.91 -21.05 3.65
CA GLN A 174 11.29 -21.19 3.16
C GLN A 174 11.60 -20.19 2.03
N GLY A 175 10.59 -19.80 1.25
CA GLY A 175 10.72 -18.80 0.19
C GLY A 175 11.16 -17.42 0.68
N PHE A 176 10.83 -17.07 1.93
CA PHE A 176 11.13 -15.77 2.53
C PHE A 176 12.26 -15.80 3.57
N HIS A 177 13.05 -16.87 3.60
CA HIS A 177 14.19 -16.98 4.51
C HIS A 177 15.27 -15.93 4.17
N PRO A 178 15.77 -15.14 5.13
CA PRO A 178 16.65 -13.98 4.87
C PRO A 178 18.06 -14.34 4.36
N ILE A 179 18.39 -15.64 4.27
CA ILE A 179 19.70 -16.15 3.79
C ILE A 179 19.64 -16.46 2.27
N ARG A 180 18.52 -16.18 1.59
CA ARG A 180 18.44 -16.22 0.12
C ARG A 180 18.76 -14.87 -0.51
#